data_AF-A0A832UAW0-F1
#
_entry.id   AF-A0A832UAW0-F1
#
_cell.length_a   1.000
_cell.length_b   1.000
_cell.length_c   1.000
_cell.angle_alpha   90.00
_cell.angle_beta   90.00
_cell.angle_gamma   90.00
#
_symmetry.space_group_name_H-M   'P 1'
#
loop_
_entity.id
_entity.type
_entity.pdbx_description
1 polymer ?
#
loop_
_entity_poly.entity_id
_entity_poly.type
_entity_poly.pdbx_seq_one_letter_code
_entity_poly.pdbx_strand_id
1 'polypeptide(L)'
;MFKNALYGFIFGIVGAAAMIAVILMLVLGFATISPYVTPSPVSSTFVVPSVFGVIIVLYVFSLIGAIFYKKSLDILSAKSGEHLFNTAGLILLIGAAIPVIGELLKFVAWILAAVGFFNIKRSTQFPATTSAVSVPEERSFCRYCGAQIQYGAAFCPKCGKKVD
;
A
#
# COMPACT_ATOMS: atom_id res chain seq x y z
N MET A 1 -13.48 0.40 15.48
CA MET A 1 -12.14 0.09 14.91
C MET A 1 -11.92 -1.42 14.84
N PHE A 2 -12.05 -2.14 15.96
CA PHE A 2 -11.69 -3.56 16.03
C PHE A 2 -12.63 -4.52 15.31
N LYS A 3 -13.96 -4.35 15.42
CA LYS A 3 -14.95 -5.20 14.72
C LYS A 3 -14.67 -5.27 13.22
N ASN A 4 -14.17 -4.16 12.71
CA ASN A 4 -13.83 -3.97 11.33
C ASN A 4 -12.56 -4.75 10.91
N ALA A 5 -11.45 -4.53 11.61
CA ALA A 5 -10.22 -5.32 11.40
C ALA A 5 -10.41 -6.81 11.70
N LEU A 6 -11.28 -7.16 12.66
CA LEU A 6 -11.59 -8.53 13.06
C LEU A 6 -12.27 -9.31 11.94
N TYR A 7 -13.24 -8.72 11.22
CA TYR A 7 -13.79 -9.35 10.03
C TYR A 7 -12.69 -9.60 9.00
N GLY A 8 -11.87 -8.60 8.66
CA GLY A 8 -10.75 -8.78 7.74
C GLY A 8 -9.83 -9.96 8.13
N PHE A 9 -9.47 -10.07 9.40
CA PHE A 9 -8.62 -11.15 9.91
C PHE A 9 -9.30 -12.53 9.83
N ILE A 10 -10.59 -12.61 10.19
CA ILE A 10 -11.39 -13.84 10.05
C ILE A 10 -11.47 -14.28 8.59
N PHE A 11 -11.78 -13.35 7.67
CA PHE A 11 -11.83 -13.61 6.23
C PHE A 11 -10.46 -14.08 5.69
N GLY A 12 -9.36 -13.54 6.21
CA GLY A 12 -8.00 -13.97 5.88
C GLY A 12 -7.71 -15.41 6.32
N ILE A 13 -8.07 -15.78 7.55
CA ILE A 13 -7.91 -17.15 8.05
C ILE A 13 -8.77 -18.13 7.26
N VAL A 14 -10.03 -17.76 6.98
CA VAL A 14 -10.95 -18.59 6.17
C VAL A 14 -10.40 -18.79 4.76
N GLY A 15 -9.85 -17.74 4.14
CA GLY A 15 -9.20 -17.82 2.83
C GLY A 15 -7.98 -18.74 2.83
N ALA A 16 -7.11 -18.64 3.84
CA ALA A 16 -5.95 -19.52 3.98
C ALA A 16 -6.35 -20.98 4.19
N ALA A 17 -7.33 -21.24 5.07
CA ALA A 17 -7.87 -22.58 5.30
C ALA A 17 -8.49 -23.17 4.02
N ALA A 18 -9.23 -22.37 3.25
CA ALA A 18 -9.80 -22.79 1.98
C ALA A 18 -8.73 -23.08 0.93
N MET A 19 -7.68 -22.27 0.83
CA MET A 19 -6.53 -22.54 -0.05
C MET A 19 -5.84 -23.87 0.31
N ILE A 20 -5.58 -24.10 1.59
CA ILE A 20 -4.99 -25.35 2.08
C ILE A 20 -5.91 -26.53 1.77
N ALA A 21 -7.21 -26.39 1.99
CA ALA A 21 -8.19 -27.43 1.68
C ALA A 21 -8.26 -27.75 0.19
N VAL A 22 -8.21 -26.74 -0.69
CA VAL A 22 -8.18 -26.91 -2.14
C VAL A 22 -6.88 -27.60 -2.58
N ILE A 23 -5.72 -27.18 -2.04
CA ILE A 23 -4.43 -27.83 -2.32
C ILE A 23 -4.45 -29.29 -1.86
N LEU A 24 -4.97 -29.56 -0.65
CA LEU A 24 -5.11 -30.92 -0.13
C LEU A 24 -6.07 -31.76 -0.97
N MET A 25 -7.23 -31.22 -1.35
CA MET A 25 -8.15 -31.91 -2.25
C MET A 25 -7.53 -32.16 -3.63
N LEU A 26 -6.71 -31.24 -4.13
CA LEU A 26 -6.04 -31.40 -5.41
C LEU A 26 -4.93 -32.45 -5.32
N VAL A 27 -4.13 -32.47 -4.24
CA VAL A 27 -3.06 -33.47 -4.01
C VAL A 27 -3.63 -34.85 -3.71
N LEU A 28 -4.62 -34.97 -2.82
CA LEU A 28 -5.26 -36.24 -2.46
C LEU A 28 -6.20 -36.74 -3.55
N GLY A 29 -6.92 -35.83 -4.23
CA GLY A 29 -7.69 -36.12 -5.42
C GLY A 29 -6.80 -36.67 -6.52
N PHE A 30 -5.71 -35.96 -6.87
CA PHE A 30 -4.73 -36.42 -7.84
C PHE A 30 -4.06 -37.76 -7.46
N ALA A 31 -3.84 -37.99 -6.16
CA ALA A 31 -3.29 -39.26 -5.67
C ALA A 31 -4.28 -40.43 -5.75
N THR A 32 -5.59 -40.17 -5.71
CA THR A 32 -6.64 -41.21 -5.79
C THR A 32 -7.11 -41.48 -7.23
N ILE A 33 -6.97 -40.52 -8.15
CA ILE A 33 -7.05 -40.76 -9.60
C ILE A 33 -5.71 -41.30 -10.14
N SER A 34 -5.37 -42.53 -9.77
CA SER A 34 -4.36 -43.29 -10.51
C SER A 34 -4.80 -43.39 -11.99
N PRO A 35 -3.91 -43.17 -12.98
CA PRO A 35 -4.27 -43.19 -14.42
C PRO A 35 -4.77 -44.55 -14.93
N TYR A 36 -4.88 -45.54 -14.05
CA TYR A 36 -5.34 -46.90 -14.35
C TYR A 36 -6.82 -47.16 -14.06
N VAL A 37 -7.54 -46.29 -13.34
CA VAL A 37 -8.93 -46.56 -12.93
C VAL A 37 -9.92 -45.67 -13.69
N THR A 38 -10.26 -46.17 -14.88
CA THR A 38 -11.37 -45.78 -15.77
C THR A 38 -11.19 -44.49 -16.59
N PRO A 39 -11.02 -44.60 -17.93
CA PRO A 39 -11.21 -43.50 -18.86
C PRO A 39 -12.72 -43.25 -19.00
N SER A 40 -13.35 -42.73 -17.96
CA SER A 40 -14.76 -42.36 -18.01
C SER A 40 -14.88 -40.84 -18.14
N PRO A 41 -15.65 -40.31 -19.10
CA PRO A 41 -15.80 -38.87 -19.36
C PRO A 41 -16.48 -38.09 -18.21
N VAL A 42 -16.82 -38.77 -17.10
CA VAL A 42 -17.51 -38.22 -15.93
C VAL A 42 -16.57 -37.61 -14.89
N SER A 43 -15.25 -37.79 -14.96
CA SER A 43 -14.33 -37.13 -14.02
C SER A 43 -14.00 -35.70 -14.46
N SER A 44 -13.66 -35.46 -15.72
CA SER A 44 -13.29 -34.12 -16.20
C SER A 44 -14.48 -33.15 -16.32
N THR A 45 -15.67 -33.65 -16.65
CA THR A 45 -16.88 -32.82 -16.82
C THR A 45 -17.45 -32.27 -15.51
N PHE A 46 -17.22 -32.95 -14.38
CA PHE A 46 -17.70 -32.48 -13.06
C PHE A 46 -16.61 -31.78 -12.25
N VAL A 47 -15.34 -32.19 -12.38
CA VAL A 47 -14.23 -31.61 -11.59
C VAL A 47 -13.93 -30.17 -12.03
N VAL A 48 -13.87 -29.91 -13.35
CA VAL A 48 -13.51 -28.58 -13.87
C VAL A 48 -14.50 -27.49 -13.41
N PRO A 49 -15.83 -27.60 -13.64
CA PRO A 49 -16.77 -26.58 -13.19
C PRO A 49 -16.90 -26.47 -11.66
N SER A 50 -16.73 -27.57 -10.92
CA SER A 50 -16.72 -27.54 -9.44
C SER A 50 -15.58 -26.69 -8.89
N VAL A 51 -14.37 -26.83 -9.44
CA VAL A 51 -13.19 -26.06 -9.04
C VAL A 51 -13.37 -24.57 -9.36
N PHE A 52 -13.89 -24.24 -10.54
CA PHE A 52 -14.19 -22.85 -10.89
C PHE A 52 -15.24 -22.23 -9.96
N GLY A 53 -16.30 -22.97 -9.59
CA GLY A 53 -17.31 -22.50 -8.64
C GLY A 53 -16.72 -22.15 -7.27
N VAL A 54 -15.86 -23.02 -6.73
CA VAL A 54 -15.17 -22.77 -5.44
C VAL A 54 -14.24 -21.57 -5.54
N ILE A 55 -13.44 -21.46 -6.61
CA ILE A 55 -12.54 -20.32 -6.83
C ILE A 55 -13.31 -19.00 -6.90
N ILE A 56 -14.45 -18.96 -7.59
CA ILE A 56 -15.29 -17.76 -7.70
C ILE A 56 -15.83 -17.35 -6.32
N VAL A 57 -16.32 -18.31 -5.52
CA VAL A 57 -16.82 -18.02 -4.16
C VAL A 57 -15.69 -17.48 -3.28
N LEU A 58 -14.52 -18.09 -3.32
CA LEU A 58 -13.34 -17.61 -2.58
C LEU A 58 -12.88 -16.24 -3.04
N TYR A 59 -12.95 -15.96 -4.34
CA TYR A 59 -12.61 -14.66 -4.90
C TYR A 59 -13.55 -13.55 -4.40
N VAL A 60 -14.86 -13.79 -4.39
CA VAL A 60 -15.84 -12.84 -3.84
C VAL A 60 -15.59 -12.60 -2.34
N PHE A 61 -15.33 -13.67 -1.58
CA PHE A 61 -15.01 -13.57 -0.15
C PHE A 61 -13.73 -12.75 0.10
N SER A 62 -12.70 -12.95 -0.72
CA SER A 62 -11.45 -12.19 -0.70
C SER A 62 -11.66 -10.70 -1.02
N LEU A 63 -12.48 -10.37 -2.02
CA LEU A 63 -12.83 -8.98 -2.35
C LEU A 63 -13.54 -8.27 -1.19
N ILE A 64 -14.50 -8.94 -0.56
CA ILE A 64 -15.22 -8.39 0.61
C ILE A 64 -14.23 -8.11 1.74
N GLY A 65 -13.33 -9.06 2.03
CA GLY A 65 -12.27 -8.89 3.03
C GLY A 65 -11.36 -7.69 2.73
N ALA A 66 -10.98 -7.49 1.46
CA ALA A 66 -10.10 -6.41 1.06
C ALA A 66 -10.73 -5.01 1.16
N ILE A 67 -12.00 -4.88 0.76
CA ILE A 67 -12.78 -3.62 0.96
C ILE A 67 -12.81 -3.29 2.45
N PHE A 68 -13.01 -4.32 3.26
CA PHE A 68 -13.04 -4.20 4.70
C PHE A 68 -11.72 -3.66 5.26
N TYR A 69 -10.59 -4.25 4.84
CA TYR A 69 -9.23 -3.83 5.21
C TYR A 69 -8.91 -2.39 4.78
N LYS A 70 -9.27 -1.99 3.56
CA LYS A 70 -9.09 -0.61 3.09
C LYS A 70 -9.78 0.37 4.05
N LYS A 71 -11.03 0.10 4.41
CA LYS A 71 -11.82 0.99 5.27
C LYS A 71 -11.21 1.14 6.67
N SER A 72 -10.59 0.08 7.22
CA SER A 72 -9.84 0.18 8.47
C SER A 72 -8.54 0.98 8.36
N LEU A 73 -7.81 0.83 7.26
CA LEU A 73 -6.56 1.56 7.01
C LEU A 73 -6.80 3.05 6.75
N ASP A 74 -7.91 3.41 6.09
CA ASP A 74 -8.34 4.80 5.87
C ASP A 74 -8.65 5.52 7.21
N ILE A 75 -9.24 4.81 8.17
CA ILE A 75 -9.52 5.37 9.50
C ILE A 75 -8.21 5.57 10.29
N LEU A 76 -7.24 4.67 10.11
CA LEU A 76 -5.92 4.77 10.72
C LEU A 76 -5.11 5.91 10.11
N SER A 77 -5.17 6.13 8.79
CA SER A 77 -4.50 7.25 8.12
C SER A 77 -5.09 8.59 8.58
N ALA A 78 -6.42 8.69 8.68
CA ALA A 78 -7.09 9.90 9.15
C ALA A 78 -6.69 10.30 10.58
N LYS A 79 -6.35 9.33 11.43
CA LYS A 79 -5.86 9.59 12.80
C LYS A 79 -4.35 9.75 12.90
N SER A 80 -3.59 9.09 12.03
CA SER A 80 -2.13 9.10 12.06
C SER A 80 -1.54 10.25 11.25
N GLY A 81 -2.32 10.92 10.40
CA GLY A 81 -1.88 12.01 9.52
C GLY A 81 -0.92 11.57 8.41
N GLU A 82 -0.74 10.26 8.21
CA GLU A 82 0.30 9.69 7.35
C GLU A 82 -0.30 9.03 6.11
N HIS A 83 0.22 9.40 4.93
CA HIS A 83 -0.30 8.94 3.64
C HIS A 83 0.09 7.48 3.31
N LEU A 84 1.13 6.92 3.95
CA LEU A 84 1.58 5.54 3.75
C LEU A 84 0.47 4.49 4.01
N PHE A 85 -0.40 4.73 4.99
CA PHE A 85 -1.50 3.80 5.31
C PHE A 85 -2.60 3.78 4.25
N ASN A 86 -2.88 4.93 3.62
CA ASN A 86 -3.84 5.01 2.52
C ASN A 86 -3.33 4.24 1.29
N THR A 87 -2.04 4.40 0.98
CA THR A 87 -1.37 3.68 -0.11
C THR A 87 -1.39 2.17 0.12
N ALA A 88 -1.12 1.72 1.35
CA ALA A 88 -1.20 0.30 1.72
C ALA A 88 -2.62 -0.27 1.54
N GLY A 89 -3.67 0.48 1.90
CA GLY A 89 -5.06 0.08 1.72
C GLY A 89 -5.48 -0.05 0.26
N LEU A 90 -5.00 0.85 -0.60
CA LEU A 90 -5.22 0.78 -2.05
C LEU A 90 -4.53 -0.44 -2.67
N ILE A 91 -3.25 -0.68 -2.34
CA ILE A 91 -2.49 -1.82 -2.85
C ILE A 91 -3.13 -3.15 -2.42
N LEU A 92 -3.67 -3.22 -1.20
CA LEU A 92 -4.39 -4.40 -0.71
C LEU A 92 -5.69 -4.64 -1.49
N LEU A 93 -6.43 -3.57 -1.84
CA LEU A 93 -7.64 -3.68 -2.66
C LEU A 93 -7.32 -4.10 -4.10
N ILE A 94 -6.30 -3.49 -4.71
CA ILE A 94 -5.84 -3.85 -6.06
C ILE A 94 -5.32 -5.29 -6.09
N GLY A 95 -4.59 -5.71 -5.04
CA GLY A 95 -4.13 -7.09 -4.89
C GLY A 95 -5.27 -8.08 -4.79
N ALA A 96 -6.36 -7.75 -4.09
CA ALA A 96 -7.52 -8.64 -4.04
C ALA A 96 -8.33 -8.69 -5.34
N ALA A 97 -8.30 -7.63 -6.15
CA ALA A 97 -8.98 -7.58 -7.45
C ALA A 97 -8.26 -8.38 -8.55
N ILE A 98 -6.96 -8.65 -8.40
CA ILE A 98 -6.17 -9.39 -9.39
C ILE A 98 -5.64 -10.67 -8.73
N PRO A 99 -6.35 -11.81 -8.82
CA PRO A 99 -5.99 -13.01 -8.06
C PRO A 99 -4.63 -13.61 -8.46
N VAL A 100 -4.21 -13.43 -9.71
CA VAL A 100 -2.95 -14.00 -10.24
C VAL A 100 -1.70 -13.32 -9.64
N ILE A 101 -1.74 -12.01 -9.47
CA ILE A 101 -0.63 -11.19 -8.95
C ILE A 101 -0.89 -10.75 -7.49
N GLY A 102 -2.11 -10.99 -7.03
CA GLY A 102 -2.66 -10.50 -5.79
C GLY A 102 -1.91 -10.96 -4.56
N GLU A 103 -1.42 -12.18 -4.57
CA GLU A 103 -0.65 -12.74 -3.46
C GLU A 103 0.66 -11.96 -3.23
N LEU A 104 1.31 -11.53 -4.32
CA LEU A 104 2.49 -10.68 -4.25
C LEU A 104 2.14 -9.26 -3.77
N LEU A 105 1.04 -8.68 -4.27
CA LEU A 105 0.58 -7.35 -3.86
C LEU A 105 0.14 -7.29 -2.39
N LYS A 106 -0.52 -8.34 -1.88
CA LYS A 106 -0.86 -8.48 -0.45
C LYS A 106 0.41 -8.52 0.40
N PHE A 107 1.45 -9.21 -0.07
CA PHE A 107 2.75 -9.25 0.60
C PHE A 107 3.38 -7.86 0.70
N VAL A 108 3.39 -7.11 -0.41
CA VAL A 108 3.85 -5.70 -0.44
C VAL A 108 3.01 -4.81 0.49
N ALA A 109 1.69 -5.02 0.56
CA ALA A 109 0.81 -4.28 1.46
C ALA A 109 1.16 -4.52 2.95
N TRP A 110 1.51 -5.75 3.32
CA TRP A 110 1.97 -6.08 4.68
C TRP A 110 3.30 -5.37 5.02
N ILE A 111 4.23 -5.29 4.07
CA ILE A 111 5.48 -4.54 4.24
C ILE A 111 5.19 -3.05 4.46
N LEU A 112 4.33 -2.45 3.62
CA LEU A 112 3.95 -1.03 3.75
C LEU A 112 3.22 -0.74 5.07
N ALA A 113 2.34 -1.66 5.51
CA ALA A 113 1.69 -1.55 6.79
C ALA A 113 2.72 -1.54 7.93
N ALA A 114 3.69 -2.46 7.92
CA ALA A 114 4.77 -2.51 8.91
C ALA A 114 5.60 -1.21 8.92
N VAL A 115 6.05 -0.74 7.76
CA VAL A 115 6.82 0.52 7.63
C VAL A 115 5.99 1.75 8.06
N GLY A 116 4.68 1.74 7.81
CA GLY A 116 3.75 2.78 8.28
C GLY A 116 3.74 2.89 9.80
N PHE A 117 3.71 1.77 10.52
CA PHE A 117 3.77 1.78 11.99
C PHE A 117 5.09 2.34 12.53
N PHE A 118 6.21 2.11 11.85
CA PHE A 118 7.49 2.70 12.22
C PHE A 118 7.56 4.22 11.96
N ASN A 119 6.75 4.76 11.04
CA ASN A 119 6.69 6.22 10.78
C ASN A 119 5.86 7.00 11.80
N ILE A 120 4.93 6.36 12.53
CA ILE A 120 4.11 7.04 13.56
C ILE A 120 4.99 7.69 14.66
N LYS A 121 6.21 7.19 14.91
CA LYS A 121 7.16 7.79 15.87
C LYS A 121 8.11 8.85 15.26
N ARG A 122 8.04 9.14 13.96
CA ARG A 122 8.90 10.15 13.28
C ARG A 122 8.18 11.44 12.89
N SER A 123 6.85 11.54 12.98
CA SER A 123 6.12 12.77 12.65
C SER A 123 6.33 13.91 13.68
N THR A 124 6.98 13.62 14.82
CA THR A 124 7.55 14.65 15.72
C THR A 124 8.99 15.02 15.36
N GLN A 125 9.51 14.60 14.20
CA GLN A 125 10.69 15.23 13.62
C GLN A 125 10.23 16.46 12.84
N PHE A 126 10.11 17.54 13.60
CA PHE A 126 10.41 18.90 13.15
C PHE A 126 11.30 18.89 11.89
N PRO A 127 10.84 19.46 10.76
CA PRO A 127 11.71 19.70 9.61
C PRO A 127 12.72 20.79 9.98
N ALA A 128 13.79 20.40 10.65
CA ALA A 128 15.06 21.09 10.55
C ALA A 128 16.05 20.12 9.94
N THR A 129 16.07 20.10 8.61
CA THR A 129 17.19 20.68 7.86
C THR A 129 16.72 20.91 6.43
N THR A 130 16.40 22.17 6.12
CA THR A 130 16.93 22.89 4.96
C THR A 130 17.09 22.08 3.67
N SER A 131 16.07 22.14 2.81
CA SER A 131 16.23 22.43 1.38
C SER A 131 14.88 22.86 0.82
N ALA A 132 14.88 24.02 0.14
CA ALA A 132 13.74 24.70 -0.46
C ALA A 132 12.78 25.45 0.50
N VAL A 133 13.33 26.33 1.35
CA VAL A 133 12.65 27.61 1.60
C VAL A 133 13.08 28.55 0.49
N SER A 134 12.18 28.81 -0.46
CA SER A 134 12.24 30.00 -1.29
C SER A 134 12.14 31.22 -0.38
N VAL A 135 13.29 31.82 -0.05
CA VAL A 135 13.31 33.18 0.50
C VAL A 135 12.72 34.10 -0.57
N PRO A 136 11.70 34.92 -0.26
CA PRO A 136 11.22 35.92 -1.19
C PRO A 136 12.39 36.83 -1.56
N GLU A 137 12.62 36.94 -2.85
CA GLU A 137 13.62 37.82 -3.44
C GLU A 137 13.24 39.28 -3.18
N GLU A 138 13.49 39.79 -1.97
CA GLU A 138 13.47 41.22 -1.70
C GLU A 138 14.87 41.77 -1.97
N ARG A 139 15.18 41.90 -3.27
CA ARG A 139 16.40 42.58 -3.72
C ARG A 139 16.26 44.07 -3.42
N SER A 140 17.14 44.60 -2.58
CA SER A 140 17.25 46.05 -2.40
C SER A 140 18.23 46.62 -3.43
N PHE A 141 18.04 47.89 -3.78
CA PHE A 141 18.93 48.59 -4.71
C PHE A 141 19.94 49.43 -3.94
N CYS A 142 21.21 49.35 -4.32
CA CYS A 142 22.25 50.21 -3.77
C CYS A 142 21.97 51.67 -4.15
N ARG A 143 21.81 52.56 -3.16
CA ARG A 143 21.56 54.01 -3.38
C ARG A 143 22.66 54.73 -4.16
N TYR A 144 23.89 54.20 -4.16
CA TYR A 144 25.05 54.86 -4.77
C TYR A 144 25.30 54.49 -6.25
N CYS A 145 24.93 53.28 -6.67
CA CYS A 145 25.19 52.81 -8.05
C CYS A 145 23.97 52.19 -8.74
N GLY A 146 22.85 52.03 -8.03
CA GLY A 146 21.62 51.42 -8.54
C GLY A 146 21.69 49.91 -8.77
N ALA A 147 22.77 49.23 -8.37
CA ALA A 147 22.88 47.78 -8.51
C ALA A 147 21.97 47.05 -7.51
N GLN A 148 21.33 45.95 -7.94
CA GLN A 148 20.59 45.06 -7.05
C GLN A 148 21.56 44.32 -6.13
N ILE A 149 21.30 44.38 -4.83
CA ILE A 149 22.08 43.73 -3.78
C ILE A 149 21.16 42.90 -2.89
N GLN A 150 21.74 41.88 -2.24
CA GLN A 150 20.98 41.09 -1.29
C GLN A 150 20.70 41.93 -0.03
N TYR A 151 19.46 41.87 0.46
CA TYR A 151 19.05 42.58 1.67
C TYR A 151 19.94 42.15 2.85
N GLY A 152 20.57 43.11 3.53
CA GLY A 152 21.51 42.86 4.64
C GLY A 152 22.99 42.74 4.25
N ALA A 153 23.36 42.95 2.98
CA ALA A 153 24.77 43.03 2.58
C ALA A 153 25.43 44.32 3.10
N ALA A 154 26.47 44.20 3.93
CA ALA A 154 27.18 45.36 4.48
C ALA A 154 27.91 46.20 3.42
N PHE A 155 28.25 45.62 2.27
CA PHE A 155 28.97 46.30 1.18
C PHE A 155 28.39 45.94 -0.18
N CYS A 156 28.36 46.90 -1.09
CA CYS A 156 27.93 46.67 -2.46
C CYS A 156 29.04 45.99 -3.27
N PRO A 157 28.81 44.83 -3.89
CA PRO A 157 29.83 44.11 -4.67
C PRO A 157 30.22 44.82 -5.97
N LYS A 158 29.41 45.78 -6.44
CA LYS A 158 29.68 46.50 -7.69
C LYS A 158 30.45 47.81 -7.51
N CYS A 159 30.22 48.53 -6.42
CA CYS A 159 30.85 49.84 -6.18
C CYS A 159 31.73 49.89 -4.93
N GLY A 160 31.77 48.82 -4.14
CA GLY A 160 32.61 48.67 -2.94
C GLY A 160 32.19 49.54 -1.75
N LYS A 161 31.14 50.36 -1.87
CA LYS A 161 30.67 51.23 -0.77
C LYS A 161 29.82 50.45 0.22
N LYS A 162 29.90 50.87 1.49
CA LYS A 162 29.07 50.34 2.58
C LYS A 162 27.60 50.69 2.31
N VAL A 163 26.72 49.71 2.51
CA VAL A 163 25.27 49.89 2.39
C VAL A 163 24.79 50.08 3.83
N ASP A 164 24.36 51.30 4.14
CA ASP A 164 23.79 51.68 5.43
C ASP A 164 22.26 51.62 5.38
#